data_AF-A0A975EGK3-F1
#
_entry.id   AF-A0A975EGK3-F1
#
_cell.length_a   1.000
_cell.length_b   1.000
_cell.length_c   1.000
_cell.angle_alpha   90.00
_cell.angle_beta   90.00
_cell.angle_gamma   90.00
#
_symmetry.space_group_name_H-M   'P 1'
#
loop_
_entity.id
_entity.type
_entity.pdbx_description
1 polymer ?
#
loop_
_entity_poly.entity_id
_entity_poly.type
_entity_poly.pdbx_seq_one_letter_code
_entity_poly.pdbx_strand_id
1 'polypeptide(L)'
;MPKKKPLSAIHLEILKLLRENPDGLDIEQIRELGGIEGQQHLDKRLRELYPYYEIATKRAGRRFIYQFVKERNTDDYDYSVISKTLRAKIIHRDGRRCRMCGRTVDEDKIKLHIDHKIPREWGGPSNEENLWALCSGCNEGKRNYFSSFDPSLMETILTHDSVHRRLAEMLHAKSGEWVDCDLLEFVANFEDYQTDWRKRLRELRYLGLDIETKNTKIEKRTVSNYRLTNWVDLPDDLSEAARRFEADRAKKNKARKQSGG
;
A
#
# COMPACT_ATOMS: atom_id res chain seq x y z
N MET A 1 -10.46 7.23 -11.05
CA MET A 1 -9.63 6.23 -11.77
C MET A 1 -8.29 6.20 -11.07
N PRO A 2 -7.66 5.04 -10.77
CA PRO A 2 -6.37 5.04 -10.07
C PRO A 2 -5.38 5.91 -10.86
N LYS A 3 -4.89 6.99 -10.24
CA LYS A 3 -3.93 7.89 -10.88
C LYS A 3 -2.66 7.12 -11.22
N LYS A 4 -2.17 7.38 -12.44
CA LYS A 4 -1.02 6.75 -13.08
C LYS A 4 0.21 6.87 -12.18
N LYS A 5 0.66 5.78 -11.54
CA LYS A 5 1.91 5.80 -10.76
C LYS A 5 3.08 5.98 -11.73
N PRO A 6 3.90 7.04 -11.62
CA PRO A 6 4.95 7.30 -12.59
C PRO A 6 5.93 6.14 -12.64
N LEU A 7 6.35 5.78 -13.85
CA LEU A 7 7.29 4.69 -14.08
C LEU A 7 8.67 5.08 -13.54
N SER A 8 9.21 4.27 -12.63
CA SER A 8 10.58 4.47 -12.10
C SER A 8 11.65 4.13 -13.14
N ALA A 9 12.91 4.49 -12.86
CA ALA A 9 14.06 4.20 -13.75
C ALA A 9 14.15 2.71 -14.15
N ILE A 10 13.83 1.80 -13.23
CA ILE A 10 13.83 0.36 -13.50
C ILE A 10 12.76 -0.03 -14.54
N HIS A 11 11.58 0.59 -14.48
CA HIS A 11 10.53 0.34 -15.46
C HIS A 11 10.96 0.78 -16.86
N LEU A 12 11.61 1.94 -16.93
CA LEU A 12 12.12 2.48 -18.19
C LEU A 12 13.23 1.60 -18.76
N GLU A 13 14.10 1.02 -17.92
CA GLU A 13 15.13 0.09 -18.38
C GLU A 13 14.53 -1.22 -18.89
N ILE A 14 13.55 -1.81 -18.18
CA ILE A 14 12.85 -3.01 -18.65
C ILE A 14 12.16 -2.73 -19.99
N LEU A 15 11.49 -1.58 -20.11
CA LEU A 15 10.83 -1.19 -21.36
C LEU A 15 11.83 -1.03 -22.50
N LYS A 16 12.98 -0.41 -22.24
CA LYS A 16 14.07 -0.25 -23.21
C LYS A 16 14.55 -1.61 -23.72
N LEU A 17 14.84 -2.55 -22.81
CA LEU A 17 15.25 -3.91 -23.18
C LEU A 17 14.22 -4.62 -24.05
N LEU A 18 12.93 -4.52 -23.71
CA LEU A 18 11.86 -5.13 -24.50
C LEU A 18 11.68 -4.48 -25.88
N ARG A 19 11.99 -3.18 -26.03
CA ARG A 19 11.96 -2.48 -27.32
C ARG A 19 13.15 -2.84 -28.22
N GLU A 20 14.33 -3.02 -27.62
CA GLU A 20 15.55 -3.41 -28.33
C GLU A 20 15.52 -4.88 -28.77
N ASN A 21 14.65 -5.70 -28.15
CA ASN A 21 14.52 -7.14 -28.42
C ASN A 21 13.10 -7.48 -28.90
N PRO A 22 12.80 -7.26 -30.20
CA PRO A 22 11.45 -7.39 -30.74
C PRO A 22 10.90 -8.82 -30.71
N ASP A 23 11.75 -9.85 -30.67
CA ASP A 23 11.32 -11.25 -30.49
C ASP A 23 10.92 -11.57 -29.04
N GLY A 24 11.21 -10.65 -28.12
CA GLY A 24 10.94 -10.74 -26.70
C GLY A 24 12.06 -11.39 -25.90
N LEU A 25 11.98 -11.23 -24.58
CA LEU A 25 12.97 -11.73 -23.62
C LEU A 25 12.29 -12.55 -22.52
N ASP A 26 12.97 -13.58 -22.03
CA ASP A 26 12.58 -14.25 -20.80
C ASP A 26 13.02 -13.47 -19.55
N ILE A 27 12.49 -13.88 -18.39
CA ILE A 27 12.73 -13.21 -17.11
C ILE A 27 14.22 -13.19 -16.71
N GLU A 28 15.00 -14.21 -17.09
CA GLU A 28 16.42 -14.31 -16.75
C GLU A 28 17.24 -13.42 -17.69
N GLN A 29 16.91 -13.40 -18.98
CA GLN A 29 17.54 -12.49 -19.95
C GLN A 29 17.32 -11.02 -19.57
N ILE A 30 16.12 -10.66 -19.09
CA ILE A 30 15.85 -9.28 -18.61
C ILE A 30 16.70 -8.96 -17.38
N ARG A 31 16.94 -9.92 -16.47
CA ARG A 31 17.81 -9.73 -15.30
C ARG A 31 19.26 -9.51 -15.69
N GLU A 32 19.79 -10.40 -16.54
CA GLU A 32 21.17 -10.38 -16.99
C GLU A 32 21.48 -9.12 -17.80
N LEU A 33 20.67 -8.83 -18.83
CA LEU A 33 20.91 -7.69 -19.72
C LEU A 33 20.67 -6.33 -19.04
N GLY A 34 19.73 -6.26 -18.09
CA GLY A 34 19.46 -5.03 -17.35
C GLY A 34 20.41 -4.78 -16.18
N GLY A 35 21.36 -5.68 -15.91
CA GLY A 35 22.22 -5.58 -14.71
C GLY A 35 21.43 -5.61 -13.41
N ILE A 36 20.29 -6.33 -13.40
CA ILE A 36 19.31 -6.36 -12.30
C ILE A 36 19.51 -7.61 -11.44
N GLU A 37 20.77 -8.02 -11.23
CA GLU A 37 21.10 -9.19 -10.42
C GLU A 37 20.71 -8.97 -8.95
N GLY A 38 20.07 -9.97 -8.34
CA GLY A 38 19.66 -9.94 -6.93
C GLY A 38 18.36 -9.21 -6.61
N GLN A 39 17.65 -8.61 -7.58
CA GLN A 39 16.36 -7.97 -7.29
C GLN A 39 15.23 -8.97 -7.14
N GLN A 40 14.52 -8.86 -6.02
CA GLN A 40 13.24 -9.53 -5.79
C GLN A 40 12.14 -8.84 -6.61
N HIS A 41 11.18 -9.60 -7.13
CA HIS A 41 9.96 -9.10 -7.78
C HIS A 41 10.06 -8.49 -9.19
N LEU A 42 10.97 -8.94 -10.07
CA LEU A 42 10.96 -8.50 -11.48
C LEU A 42 9.59 -8.71 -12.18
N ASP A 43 8.89 -9.79 -11.87
CA ASP A 43 7.53 -10.03 -12.34
C ASP A 43 6.53 -8.94 -11.94
N LYS A 44 6.73 -8.31 -10.77
CA LYS A 44 5.89 -7.19 -10.31
C LYS A 44 6.15 -5.95 -11.17
N ARG A 45 7.42 -5.64 -11.44
CA ARG A 45 7.83 -4.50 -12.28
C ARG A 45 7.33 -4.65 -13.72
N LEU A 46 7.40 -5.85 -14.29
CA LEU A 46 6.81 -6.13 -15.61
C LEU A 46 5.29 -5.89 -15.62
N ARG A 47 4.57 -6.30 -14.57
CA ARG A 47 3.12 -6.05 -14.47
C ARG A 47 2.78 -4.58 -14.28
N GLU A 48 3.65 -3.81 -13.63
CA GLU A 48 3.50 -2.36 -13.48
C GLU A 48 3.60 -1.62 -14.83
N LEU A 49 4.18 -2.24 -15.87
CA LEU A 49 4.20 -1.74 -17.25
C LEU A 49 2.90 -2.00 -18.04
N TYR A 50 2.12 -3.04 -17.70
CA TYR A 50 0.97 -3.48 -18.49
C TYR A 50 -0.13 -2.42 -18.68
N PRO A 51 -0.37 -1.49 -17.73
CA PRO A 51 -1.33 -0.43 -17.98
C PRO A 51 -0.88 0.57 -19.05
N TYR A 52 0.42 0.74 -19.22
CA TYR A 52 1.01 1.71 -20.15
C TYR A 52 1.34 1.07 -21.51
N TYR A 53 1.62 -0.22 -21.52
CA TYR A 53 2.13 -0.92 -22.70
C TYR A 53 1.47 -2.27 -22.87
N GLU A 54 1.20 -2.62 -24.12
CA GLU A 54 0.86 -3.98 -24.49
C GLU A 54 2.14 -4.81 -24.55
N ILE A 55 2.28 -5.71 -23.58
CA ILE A 55 3.38 -6.66 -23.50
C ILE A 55 2.78 -8.06 -23.71
N ALA A 56 2.98 -8.63 -24.89
CA ALA A 56 2.56 -9.97 -25.20
C ALA A 56 3.42 -10.97 -24.42
N THR A 57 2.78 -12.03 -23.91
CA THR A 57 3.48 -13.11 -23.21
C THR A 57 3.30 -14.40 -23.98
N LYS A 58 4.39 -14.95 -24.51
CA LYS A 58 4.41 -16.24 -25.23
C LYS A 58 5.09 -17.30 -24.38
N ARG A 59 4.59 -18.53 -24.42
CA ARG A 59 5.23 -19.65 -23.72
C ARG A 59 6.28 -20.30 -24.62
N ALA A 60 7.53 -20.32 -24.18
CA ALA A 60 8.63 -21.04 -24.81
C ALA A 60 9.14 -22.13 -23.85
N GLY A 61 8.64 -23.35 -24.03
CA GLY A 61 8.92 -24.46 -23.11
C GLY A 61 8.40 -24.18 -21.70
N ARG A 62 9.32 -24.08 -20.72
CA ARG A 62 9.02 -23.76 -19.31
C ARG A 62 9.10 -22.25 -19.00
N ARG A 63 9.51 -21.43 -19.96
CA ARG A 63 9.72 -19.99 -19.77
C ARG A 63 8.62 -19.19 -20.45
N PHE A 64 8.44 -17.96 -19.97
CA PHE A 64 7.60 -16.96 -20.60
C PHE A 64 8.50 -15.94 -21.28
N ILE A 65 8.22 -15.68 -22.55
CA ILE A 65 8.87 -14.64 -23.35
C ILE A 65 7.94 -13.42 -23.34
N TYR A 66 8.46 -12.31 -22.84
CA TYR A 66 7.77 -11.02 -22.81
C TYR A 66 8.19 -10.20 -24.02
N GLN A 67 7.21 -9.76 -24.81
CA GLN A 67 7.43 -9.03 -26.06
C GLN A 67 6.68 -7.69 -26.00
N PHE A 68 7.40 -6.58 -26.19
CA PHE A 68 6.75 -5.29 -26.38
C PHE A 68 5.97 -5.29 -27.70
N VAL A 69 4.70 -4.90 -27.66
CA VAL A 69 3.84 -4.81 -28.85
C VAL A 69 3.60 -3.36 -29.22
N LYS A 70 3.04 -2.57 -28.30
CA LYS A 70 2.72 -1.16 -28.52
C LYS A 70 2.45 -0.42 -27.22
N GLU A 71 2.40 0.90 -27.31
CA GLU A 71 1.85 1.73 -26.25
C GLU A 71 0.33 1.52 -26.17
N ARG A 72 -0.18 1.52 -24.94
CA ARG A 72 -1.62 1.49 -24.66
C ARG A 72 -2.08 2.88 -24.29
N ASN A 73 -3.31 3.22 -24.66
CA ASN A 73 -4.01 4.22 -23.89
C ASN A 73 -4.30 3.60 -22.52
N THR A 74 -3.76 4.21 -21.47
CA THR A 74 -3.93 3.74 -20.09
C THR A 74 -5.39 3.68 -19.67
N ASP A 75 -6.24 4.48 -20.30
CA ASP A 75 -7.66 4.59 -19.99
C ASP A 75 -8.43 3.33 -20.47
N ASP A 76 -7.85 2.57 -21.41
CA ASP A 76 -8.41 1.31 -21.94
C ASP A 76 -7.98 0.08 -21.12
N TYR A 77 -7.05 0.23 -20.17
CA TYR A 77 -6.59 -0.89 -19.37
C TYR A 77 -7.62 -1.22 -18.29
N ASP A 78 -8.27 -2.38 -18.43
CA ASP A 78 -9.20 -2.84 -17.40
C ASP A 78 -8.44 -3.38 -16.18
N TYR A 79 -8.11 -2.46 -15.27
CA TYR A 79 -7.60 -2.78 -13.92
C TYR A 79 -8.56 -3.68 -13.12
N SER A 80 -9.79 -3.90 -13.61
CA SER A 80 -10.79 -4.73 -12.94
C SER A 80 -10.49 -6.22 -12.99
N VAL A 81 -9.78 -6.68 -14.03
CA VAL A 81 -9.58 -8.10 -14.32
C VAL A 81 -8.41 -8.67 -13.54
N ILE A 82 -8.73 -9.48 -12.53
CA ILE A 82 -7.74 -10.32 -11.84
C ILE A 82 -7.63 -11.64 -12.61
N SER A 83 -6.45 -11.95 -13.15
CA SER A 83 -6.24 -13.17 -13.94
C SER A 83 -6.56 -14.44 -13.14
N LYS A 84 -7.05 -15.50 -13.82
CA LYS A 84 -7.38 -16.78 -13.16
C LYS A 84 -6.18 -17.37 -12.40
N THR A 85 -4.98 -17.23 -12.97
CA THR A 85 -3.72 -17.66 -12.33
C THR A 85 -3.44 -16.88 -11.06
N LEU A 86 -3.57 -15.55 -11.08
CA LEU A 86 -3.39 -14.72 -9.89
C LEU A 86 -4.45 -15.06 -8.83
N ARG A 87 -5.72 -15.27 -9.23
CA ARG A 87 -6.78 -15.69 -8.29
C ARG A 87 -6.43 -17.00 -7.60
N ALA A 88 -6.03 -18.02 -8.34
CA ALA A 88 -5.63 -19.31 -7.77
C ALA A 88 -4.44 -19.17 -6.81
N LYS A 89 -3.44 -18.34 -7.18
CA LYS A 89 -2.28 -18.05 -6.35
C LYS A 89 -2.68 -17.42 -5.00
N ILE A 90 -3.56 -16.42 -5.01
CA ILE A 90 -4.03 -15.77 -3.78
C ILE A 90 -4.80 -16.75 -2.89
N ILE A 91 -5.72 -17.55 -3.44
CA ILE A 91 -6.46 -18.56 -2.67
C ILE A 91 -5.51 -19.57 -2.02
N HIS A 92 -4.50 -20.03 -2.75
CA HIS A 92 -3.51 -20.97 -2.24
C HIS A 92 -2.64 -20.34 -1.13
N ARG A 93 -2.09 -19.14 -1.38
CA ARG A 93 -1.29 -18.38 -0.39
C ARG A 93 -2.08 -18.15 0.90
N ASP A 94 -3.36 -17.81 0.77
CA ASP A 94 -4.22 -17.49 1.90
C ASP A 94 -4.77 -18.75 2.60
N GLY A 95 -4.37 -19.95 2.16
CA GLY A 95 -4.70 -21.22 2.80
C GLY A 95 -6.18 -21.56 2.72
N ARG A 96 -6.86 -21.15 1.63
CA ARG A 96 -8.32 -21.33 1.46
C ARG A 96 -9.12 -20.78 2.65
N ARG A 97 -8.63 -19.69 3.26
CA ARG A 97 -9.20 -19.03 4.43
C ARG A 97 -9.56 -17.58 4.12
N CYS A 98 -10.68 -17.12 4.68
CA CYS A 98 -11.00 -15.69 4.70
C CYS A 98 -9.96 -14.96 5.56
N ARG A 99 -9.25 -13.99 4.97
CA ARG A 99 -8.19 -13.24 5.64
C ARG A 99 -8.70 -12.22 6.68
N MET A 100 -10.01 -12.06 6.80
CA MET A 100 -10.62 -11.13 7.77
C MET A 100 -11.26 -11.87 8.95
N CYS A 101 -12.15 -12.85 8.70
CA CYS A 101 -12.84 -13.57 9.78
C CYS A 101 -12.24 -14.95 10.10
N GLY A 102 -11.28 -15.42 9.32
CA GLY A 102 -10.61 -16.70 9.57
C GLY A 102 -11.41 -17.95 9.17
N ARG A 103 -12.66 -17.84 8.69
CA ARG A 103 -13.42 -19.00 8.18
C ARG A 103 -12.74 -19.68 7.00
N THR A 104 -12.87 -21.00 6.85
CA THR A 104 -12.23 -21.81 5.81
C THR A 104 -13.23 -22.42 4.83
N VAL A 105 -12.81 -22.68 3.60
CA VAL A 105 -13.66 -23.34 2.59
C VAL A 105 -14.06 -24.75 3.06
N ASP A 106 -13.14 -25.46 3.71
CA ASP A 106 -13.30 -26.88 4.00
C ASP A 106 -14.15 -27.12 5.27
N GLU A 107 -14.02 -26.29 6.30
CA GLU A 107 -14.78 -26.40 7.56
C GLU A 107 -16.11 -25.64 7.48
N ASP A 108 -16.09 -24.36 7.07
CA ASP A 108 -17.27 -23.49 7.09
C ASP A 108 -18.09 -23.51 5.79
N LYS A 109 -17.64 -24.25 4.77
CA LYS A 109 -18.30 -24.36 3.45
C LYS A 109 -18.56 -23.01 2.76
N ILE A 110 -17.68 -22.04 2.98
CA ILE A 110 -17.80 -20.70 2.39
C ILE A 110 -17.21 -20.62 0.97
N LYS A 111 -17.72 -19.68 0.18
CA LYS A 111 -17.07 -19.23 -1.07
C LYS A 111 -16.13 -18.06 -0.79
N LEU A 112 -14.94 -18.09 -1.40
CA LEU A 112 -13.96 -17.01 -1.33
C LEU A 112 -13.99 -16.15 -2.60
N HIS A 113 -13.90 -14.84 -2.38
CA HIS A 113 -13.72 -13.82 -3.39
C HIS A 113 -12.32 -13.24 -3.25
N ILE A 114 -11.68 -12.94 -4.38
CA ILE A 114 -10.44 -12.17 -4.37
C ILE A 114 -10.80 -10.70 -4.44
N ASP A 115 -10.33 -9.97 -3.44
CA ASP A 115 -10.56 -8.54 -3.28
C ASP A 115 -9.25 -7.80 -3.09
N HIS A 116 -9.28 -6.48 -3.23
CA HIS A 116 -8.14 -5.61 -2.95
C HIS A 116 -8.20 -5.17 -1.49
N LYS A 117 -7.13 -5.37 -0.71
CA LYS A 117 -7.01 -4.83 0.65
C LYS A 117 -7.27 -3.33 0.65
N ILE A 118 -6.64 -2.64 -0.28
CA ILE A 118 -6.85 -1.23 -0.61
C ILE A 118 -7.76 -1.13 -1.83
N PRO A 119 -8.92 -0.45 -1.73
CA PRO A 119 -9.80 -0.25 -2.86
C PRO A 119 -9.08 0.33 -4.09
N ARG A 120 -9.42 -0.18 -5.28
CA ARG A 120 -8.86 0.32 -6.54
C ARG A 120 -9.19 1.79 -6.79
N GLU A 121 -10.38 2.20 -6.39
CA GLU A 121 -10.83 3.59 -6.50
C GLU A 121 -9.91 4.58 -5.76
N TRP A 122 -9.16 4.10 -4.76
CA TRP A 122 -8.20 4.91 -4.01
C TRP A 122 -6.74 4.62 -4.42
N GLY A 123 -6.51 4.04 -5.60
CA GLY A 123 -5.16 3.77 -6.13
C GLY A 123 -4.57 2.41 -5.77
N GLY A 124 -5.34 1.50 -5.15
CA GLY A 124 -4.86 0.16 -4.80
C GLY A 124 -4.46 -0.69 -6.04
N PRO A 125 -3.22 -1.22 -6.11
CA PRO A 125 -2.76 -1.99 -7.28
C PRO A 125 -3.35 -3.40 -7.33
N SER A 126 -3.53 -3.96 -8.54
CA SER A 126 -3.97 -5.36 -8.76
C SER A 126 -2.80 -6.35 -8.71
N ASN A 127 -1.97 -6.28 -7.66
CA ASN A 127 -0.83 -7.17 -7.46
C ASN A 127 -1.04 -8.12 -6.27
N GLU A 128 -0.18 -9.11 -6.13
CA GLU A 128 -0.34 -10.13 -5.09
C GLU A 128 -0.36 -9.56 -3.67
N GLU A 129 0.45 -8.54 -3.39
CA GLU A 129 0.56 -7.93 -2.06
C GLU A 129 -0.73 -7.24 -1.61
N ASN A 130 -1.42 -6.58 -2.56
CA ASN A 130 -2.66 -5.87 -2.31
C ASN A 130 -3.91 -6.75 -2.50
N LEU A 131 -3.78 -7.99 -2.97
CA LEU A 131 -4.90 -8.91 -3.08
C LEU A 131 -4.99 -9.86 -1.89
N TRP A 132 -6.22 -10.25 -1.52
CA TRP A 132 -6.50 -11.25 -0.49
C TRP A 132 -7.81 -11.98 -0.74
N ALA A 133 -7.98 -13.15 -0.11
CA ALA A 133 -9.19 -13.94 -0.16
C ALA A 133 -10.14 -13.58 1.00
N LEU A 134 -11.37 -13.18 0.67
CA LEU A 134 -12.42 -12.86 1.63
C LEU A 134 -13.66 -13.73 1.41
N CYS A 135 -14.38 -14.08 2.48
CA CYS A 135 -15.71 -14.67 2.34
C CYS A 135 -16.72 -13.62 1.86
N SER A 136 -17.88 -14.05 1.35
CA SER A 136 -18.91 -13.14 0.81
C SER A 136 -19.32 -12.04 1.80
N GLY A 137 -19.58 -12.40 3.06
CA GLY A 137 -19.99 -11.42 4.09
C GLY A 137 -18.89 -10.42 4.45
N CYS A 138 -17.62 -10.85 4.58
CA CYS A 138 -16.51 -9.93 4.82
C CYS A 138 -16.24 -9.02 3.62
N ASN A 139 -16.35 -9.54 2.40
CA ASN A 139 -16.18 -8.77 1.18
C ASN A 139 -17.24 -7.67 1.06
N GLU A 140 -18.50 -8.01 1.32
CA GLU A 140 -19.61 -7.05 1.33
C GLU A 140 -19.45 -6.02 2.45
N GLY A 141 -19.17 -6.47 3.68
CA GLY A 141 -18.94 -5.58 4.81
C GLY A 141 -17.80 -4.59 4.56
N LYS A 142 -16.70 -5.05 3.96
CA LYS A 142 -15.59 -4.21 3.53
C LYS A 142 -16.01 -3.16 2.51
N ARG A 143 -16.78 -3.55 1.49
CA ARG A 143 -17.29 -2.62 0.48
C ARG A 143 -18.15 -1.54 1.13
N ASN A 144 -19.06 -1.93 2.03
CA ASN A 144 -19.94 -1.00 2.72
C ASN A 144 -19.14 -0.03 3.62
N TYR A 145 -18.15 -0.55 4.35
CA TYR A 145 -17.25 0.28 5.15
C TYR A 145 -16.53 1.32 4.29
N PHE A 146 -15.89 0.91 3.19
CA PHE A 146 -15.16 1.86 2.35
C PHE A 146 -16.06 2.82 1.57
N SER A 147 -17.28 2.42 1.21
CA SER A 147 -18.24 3.31 0.56
C SER A 147 -18.73 4.47 1.43
N SER A 148 -18.49 4.41 2.75
CA SER A 148 -18.83 5.51 3.66
C SER A 148 -17.83 6.67 3.67
N PHE A 149 -16.68 6.53 2.99
CA PHE A 149 -15.68 7.60 2.90
C PHE A 149 -15.81 8.39 1.59
N ASP A 150 -15.40 9.65 1.61
CA ASP A 150 -15.26 10.46 0.40
C ASP A 150 -14.10 9.93 -0.47
N PRO A 151 -14.36 9.44 -1.70
CA PRO A 151 -13.31 8.81 -2.51
C PRO A 151 -12.20 9.78 -2.93
N SER A 152 -12.54 11.06 -3.18
CA SER A 152 -11.58 12.08 -3.64
C SER A 152 -10.63 12.48 -2.52
N LEU A 153 -11.15 12.60 -1.30
CA LEU A 153 -10.36 12.83 -0.10
C LEU A 153 -9.41 11.66 0.14
N MET A 154 -9.92 10.42 0.10
CA MET A 154 -9.09 9.23 0.33
C MET A 154 -8.01 9.08 -0.74
N GLU A 155 -8.31 9.32 -2.01
CA GLU A 155 -7.29 9.33 -3.07
C GLU A 155 -6.19 10.38 -2.79
N THR A 156 -6.58 11.58 -2.37
CA THR A 156 -5.62 12.66 -2.08
C THR A 156 -4.71 12.30 -0.91
N ILE A 157 -5.28 11.78 0.18
CA ILE A 157 -4.52 11.41 1.38
C ILE A 157 -3.58 10.23 1.07
N LEU A 158 -4.10 9.17 0.46
CA LEU A 158 -3.35 7.91 0.32
C LEU A 158 -2.21 7.98 -0.69
N THR A 159 -2.23 8.97 -1.60
CA THR A 159 -1.17 9.19 -2.58
C THR A 159 0.06 9.91 -2.03
N HIS A 160 0.03 10.41 -0.78
CA HIS A 160 1.24 10.92 -0.14
C HIS A 160 2.19 9.77 0.22
N ASP A 161 3.47 9.90 -0.17
CA ASP A 161 4.52 8.92 0.14
C ASP A 161 4.80 8.82 1.66
N SER A 162 4.76 9.96 2.37
CA SER A 162 5.04 10.01 3.81
C SER A 162 3.84 9.53 4.62
N VAL A 163 4.04 8.49 5.44
CA VAL A 163 3.06 8.02 6.43
C VAL A 163 2.65 9.14 7.39
N HIS A 164 3.58 10.00 7.80
CA HIS A 164 3.28 11.16 8.63
C HIS A 164 2.30 12.09 7.93
N ARG A 165 2.51 12.36 6.64
CA ARG A 165 1.61 13.23 5.87
C ARG A 165 0.23 12.61 5.76
N ARG A 166 0.13 11.32 5.43
CA ARG A 166 -1.15 10.61 5.36
C ARG A 166 -1.94 10.71 6.67
N LEU A 167 -1.27 10.46 7.80
CA LEU A 167 -1.88 10.56 9.14
C LEU A 167 -2.30 12.00 9.48
N ALA A 168 -1.45 12.98 9.22
CA ALA A 168 -1.72 14.38 9.51
C ALA A 168 -2.92 14.90 8.71
N GLU A 169 -2.94 14.65 7.39
CA GLU A 169 -4.02 15.08 6.50
C GLU A 169 -5.35 14.38 6.82
N MET A 170 -5.32 13.09 7.17
CA MET A 170 -6.53 12.37 7.62
C MET A 170 -7.12 12.98 8.89
N LEU A 171 -6.28 13.34 9.86
CA LEU A 171 -6.73 14.00 11.08
C LEU A 171 -7.19 15.44 10.83
N HIS A 172 -6.53 16.16 9.93
CA HIS A 172 -6.89 17.53 9.55
C HIS A 172 -8.23 17.58 8.81
N ALA A 173 -8.47 16.64 7.90
CA ALA A 173 -9.75 16.50 7.20
C ALA A 173 -10.92 16.19 8.14
N LYS A 174 -10.64 15.71 9.35
CA LYS A 174 -11.62 15.45 10.41
C LYS A 174 -11.30 16.28 11.67
N SER A 175 -10.76 17.49 11.49
CA SER A 175 -10.34 18.35 12.61
C SER A 175 -11.50 18.60 13.58
N GLY A 176 -11.23 18.45 14.88
CA GLY A 176 -12.25 18.53 15.92
C GLY A 176 -13.09 17.26 16.12
N GLU A 177 -13.06 16.29 15.21
CA GLU A 177 -13.76 15.01 15.33
C GLU A 177 -12.87 13.91 15.95
N TRP A 178 -13.51 12.88 16.51
CA TRP A 178 -12.81 11.67 16.94
C TRP A 178 -12.66 10.70 15.78
N VAL A 179 -11.41 10.33 15.49
CA VAL A 179 -11.03 9.37 14.46
C VAL A 179 -10.61 8.06 15.12
N ASP A 180 -11.20 6.96 14.65
CA ASP A 180 -10.92 5.62 15.16
C ASP A 180 -9.52 5.12 14.77
N CYS A 181 -8.90 4.30 15.63
CA CYS A 181 -7.57 3.76 15.37
C CYS A 181 -7.49 2.90 14.10
N ASP A 182 -8.56 2.18 13.76
CA ASP A 182 -8.59 1.28 12.61
C ASP A 182 -8.49 2.08 11.30
N LEU A 183 -9.07 3.29 11.25
CA LEU A 183 -8.93 4.18 10.09
C LEU A 183 -7.51 4.73 9.97
N LEU A 184 -6.90 5.19 11.08
CA LEU A 184 -5.52 5.69 11.05
C LEU A 184 -4.52 4.59 10.71
N GLU A 185 -4.74 3.38 11.22
CA GLU A 185 -3.95 2.21 10.88
C GLU A 185 -4.05 1.87 9.39
N PHE A 186 -5.26 1.87 8.84
CA PHE A 186 -5.49 1.65 7.41
C PHE A 186 -4.74 2.68 6.56
N VAL A 187 -4.89 3.98 6.88
CA VAL A 187 -4.24 5.08 6.14
C VAL A 187 -2.71 5.00 6.22
N ALA A 188 -2.17 4.65 7.39
CA ALA A 188 -0.73 4.53 7.56
C ALA A 188 -0.15 3.35 6.77
N ASN A 189 -0.82 2.19 6.82
CA ASN A 189 -0.37 0.93 6.23
C ASN A 189 -0.74 0.76 4.75
N PHE A 190 -1.16 1.82 4.07
CA PHE A 190 -1.54 1.80 2.66
C PHE A 190 -0.41 1.29 1.74
N GLU A 191 0.86 1.63 1.98
CA GLU A 191 1.96 1.08 1.16
C GLU A 191 2.78 -0.01 1.88
N ASP A 192 2.90 0.09 3.21
CA ASP A 192 3.70 -0.82 4.03
C ASP A 192 2.91 -1.29 5.25
N TYR A 193 2.50 -2.56 5.23
CA TYR A 193 1.68 -3.22 6.24
C TYR A 193 2.36 -3.39 7.61
N GLN A 194 3.65 -3.06 7.74
CA GLN A 194 4.42 -3.19 9.00
C GLN A 194 4.74 -1.84 9.65
N THR A 195 4.11 -0.76 9.22
CA THR A 195 4.42 0.56 9.77
C THR A 195 3.95 0.69 11.22
N ASP A 196 4.85 1.11 12.10
CA ASP A 196 4.50 1.55 13.46
C ASP A 196 3.82 2.93 13.40
N TRP A 197 2.55 2.94 13.00
CA TRP A 197 1.76 4.15 12.81
C TRP A 197 1.56 4.93 14.12
N ARG A 198 1.53 4.23 15.26
CA ARG A 198 1.41 4.86 16.59
C ARG A 198 2.66 5.66 16.94
N LYS A 199 3.84 5.18 16.55
CA LYS A 199 5.07 5.97 16.63
C LYS A 199 5.00 7.18 15.69
N ARG A 200 4.58 7.01 14.43
CA ARG A 200 4.48 8.14 13.47
C ARG A 200 3.52 9.22 13.94
N LEU A 201 2.38 8.82 14.52
CA LEU A 201 1.43 9.73 15.12
C LEU A 201 2.02 10.50 16.31
N ARG A 202 2.87 9.85 17.11
CA ARG A 202 3.57 10.50 18.22
C ARG A 202 4.61 11.50 17.73
N GLU A 203 5.31 11.17 16.67
CA GLU A 203 6.28 12.07 16.01
C GLU A 203 5.58 13.33 15.48
N LEU A 204 4.36 13.23 14.95
CA LEU A 204 3.57 14.40 14.55
C LEU A 204 3.29 15.37 15.70
N ARG A 205 3.08 14.87 16.93
CA ARG A 205 2.97 15.73 18.12
C ARG A 205 4.27 16.47 18.41
N TYR A 206 5.41 15.84 18.16
CA TYR A 206 6.73 16.48 18.32
C TYR A 206 6.97 17.59 17.31
N LEU A 207 6.30 17.52 16.17
CA LEU A 207 6.31 18.55 15.14
C LEU A 207 5.27 19.65 15.38
N GLY A 208 4.53 19.62 16.49
CA GLY A 208 3.67 20.71 16.94
C GLY A 208 2.17 20.50 16.74
N LEU A 209 1.72 19.34 16.23
CA LEU A 209 0.29 19.05 16.18
C LEU A 209 -0.26 18.68 17.57
N ASP A 210 -1.38 19.29 17.96
CA ASP A 210 -2.08 18.91 19.18
C ASP A 210 -3.11 17.81 18.89
N ILE A 211 -2.70 16.58 19.16
CA ILE A 211 -3.50 15.38 18.92
C ILE A 211 -3.87 14.73 20.25
N GLU A 212 -5.13 14.80 20.63
CA GLU A 212 -5.66 14.15 21.83
C GLU A 212 -5.86 12.64 21.61
N THR A 213 -5.99 11.88 22.71
CA THR A 213 -6.31 10.45 22.67
C THR A 213 -7.37 10.12 23.70
N LYS A 214 -8.39 9.36 23.27
CA LYS A 214 -9.44 8.81 24.12
C LYS A 214 -9.45 7.29 23.99
N ASN A 215 -9.30 6.60 25.12
CA ASN A 215 -9.35 5.14 25.16
C ASN A 215 -10.70 4.68 25.73
N THR A 216 -11.37 3.79 25.01
CA THR A 216 -12.66 3.21 25.41
C THR A 216 -12.50 1.71 25.55
N LYS A 217 -12.94 1.15 26.69
CA LYS A 217 -12.93 -0.30 26.91
C LYS A 217 -14.22 -0.89 26.35
N ILE A 218 -14.09 -1.81 25.39
CA ILE A 218 -15.19 -2.54 24.77
C ILE A 218 -14.95 -4.01 25.03
N GLU A 219 -15.75 -4.63 25.90
CA GLU A 219 -15.56 -6.01 26.36
C GLU A 219 -14.12 -6.28 26.84
N LYS A 220 -13.36 -7.11 26.10
CA LYS A 220 -11.98 -7.51 26.37
C LYS A 220 -10.93 -6.69 25.60
N ARG A 221 -11.34 -5.69 24.81
CA ARG A 221 -10.43 -4.85 24.01
C ARG A 221 -10.49 -3.38 24.43
N THR A 222 -9.38 -2.67 24.28
CA THR A 222 -9.33 -1.21 24.39
C THR A 222 -9.20 -0.63 23.00
N VAL A 223 -10.13 0.26 22.65
CA VAL A 223 -10.13 0.99 21.38
C VAL A 223 -9.65 2.41 21.64
N SER A 224 -8.69 2.88 20.85
CA SER A 224 -8.13 4.23 20.95
C SER A 224 -8.68 5.10 19.85
N ASN A 225 -9.17 6.28 20.20
CA ASN A 225 -9.62 7.31 19.26
C ASN A 225 -8.72 8.54 19.39
N TYR A 226 -8.54 9.26 18.29
CA TYR A 226 -7.63 10.40 18.21
C TYR A 226 -8.36 11.61 17.64
N ARG A 227 -8.02 12.80 18.12
CA ARG A 227 -8.63 14.05 17.67
C ARG A 227 -7.57 15.11 17.51
N LEU A 228 -7.51 15.73 16.33
CA LEU A 228 -6.72 16.92 16.13
C LEU A 228 -7.47 18.13 16.69
N THR A 229 -6.79 18.90 17.53
CA THR A 229 -7.33 20.10 18.18
C THR A 229 -6.64 21.38 17.74
N ASN A 230 -5.39 21.28 17.28
CA ASN A 230 -4.63 22.39 16.74
C ASN A 230 -3.72 21.91 15.61
N TRP A 231 -3.72 22.65 14.51
CA TRP A 231 -2.88 22.41 13.35
C TRP A 231 -1.75 23.44 13.29
N VAL A 232 -0.58 23.00 12.84
CA VAL A 232 0.56 23.88 12.54
C VAL A 232 1.07 23.59 11.14
N ASP A 233 1.72 24.57 10.52
CA ASP A 233 2.37 24.36 9.23
C ASP A 233 3.50 23.34 9.37
N LEU A 234 3.32 22.23 8.68
CA LEU A 234 4.23 21.10 8.72
C LEU A 234 5.35 21.24 7.69
N PRO A 235 6.59 20.82 8.01
CA PRO A 235 7.68 20.76 7.03
C PRO A 235 7.34 19.86 5.84
N ASP A 236 7.94 20.15 4.68
CA ASP A 236 7.77 19.33 3.48
C ASP A 236 8.24 17.88 3.69
N ASP A 237 9.42 17.70 4.31
CA ASP A 237 9.93 16.37 4.69
C ASP A 237 9.69 16.08 6.18
N LEU A 238 8.48 15.61 6.47
CA LEU A 238 8.05 15.17 7.80
C LEU A 238 8.92 14.05 8.39
N SER A 239 9.38 13.13 7.54
CA SER A 239 10.17 11.97 7.96
C SER A 239 11.56 12.37 8.44
N GLU A 240 12.21 13.30 7.74
CA GLU A 240 13.46 13.90 8.14
C GLU A 240 13.30 14.78 9.38
N ALA A 241 12.25 15.61 9.43
CA ALA A 241 11.97 16.45 10.59
C ALA A 241 11.79 15.61 11.87
N ALA A 242 11.03 14.52 11.81
CA ALA A 242 10.85 13.58 12.91
C ALA A 242 12.19 12.93 13.35
N ARG A 243 13.03 12.50 12.40
CA ARG A 243 14.35 11.92 12.70
C ARG A 243 15.27 12.92 13.39
N ARG A 244 15.31 14.17 12.92
CA ARG A 244 16.11 15.25 13.54
C ARG A 244 15.68 15.51 14.98
N PHE A 245 14.36 15.62 15.21
CA PHE A 245 13.82 15.83 16.54
C PHE A 245 14.24 14.72 17.51
N GLU A 246 14.10 13.45 17.11
CA GLU A 246 14.49 12.30 17.94
C GLU A 246 16.00 12.27 18.22
N ALA A 247 16.83 12.60 17.22
CA ALA A 247 18.28 12.68 17.39
C ALA A 247 18.67 13.76 18.42
N ASP A 248 18.07 14.94 18.35
CA ASP A 248 18.33 16.03 19.29
C ASP A 248 17.82 15.73 20.69
N ARG A 249 16.65 15.08 20.79
CA ARG A 249 16.12 14.58 22.07
C ARG A 249 17.06 13.55 22.70
N ALA A 250 17.59 12.62 21.92
CA ALA A 250 18.55 11.62 22.39
C ALA A 250 19.85 12.27 22.90
N LYS A 251 20.39 13.27 22.17
CA LYS A 251 21.55 14.05 22.61
C LYS A 251 21.29 14.76 23.94
N LYS A 252 20.16 15.45 24.08
CA LYS A 252 19.76 16.14 25.31
C LYS A 252 19.61 15.18 26.50
N ASN A 253 19.00 14.02 26.29
CA ASN A 253 18.86 13.00 27.32
C ASN A 253 20.22 12.42 27.76
N LYS A 254 21.14 12.22 26.81
CA LYS A 254 22.51 11.76 27.11
C LYS A 254 23.28 12.80 27.92
N ALA A 255 23.21 14.07 27.53
CA ALA A 255 23.82 15.18 28.28
C ALA A 255 23.28 15.27 29.71
N ARG A 256 21.95 15.18 29.89
CA ARG A 256 21.31 15.17 31.22
C ARG A 256 21.77 14.01 32.12
N LYS A 257 22.00 12.82 31.55
CA LYS A 257 22.52 11.66 32.29
C LYS A 257 23.99 11.83 32.69
N GLN A 258 24.77 12.55 31.89
CA GLN A 258 26.19 12.82 32.16
C GLN A 258 26.40 13.96 33.15
N SER A 259 25.46 14.90 33.27
CA SER A 259 25.51 16.03 34.21
C SER A 259 24.85 15.76 35.56
N GLY A 260 24.27 14.57 35.76
CA GLY A 260 23.51 14.19 36.96
C GLY A 260 24.04 12.93 37.66
N GLY A 261 25.30 12.57 37.39
CA GLY A 261 26.03 11.48 38.05
C GLY A 261 27.23 12.01 38.81
#